data_AF-A0A3N2RNP2-F1
#
_entry.id   AF-A0A3N2RNP2-F1
#
_cell.length_a   1.000
_cell.length_b   1.000
_cell.length_c   1.000
_cell.angle_alpha   90.00
_cell.angle_beta   90.00
_cell.angle_gamma   90.00
#
_symmetry.space_group_name_H-M   'P 1'
#
loop_
_entity.id
_entity.type
_entity.pdbx_description
1 polymer ?
#
loop_
_entity_poly.entity_id
_entity_poly.type
_entity_poly.pdbx_seq_one_letter_code
_entity_poly.pdbx_strand_id
1 'polypeptide(L)'
;MSEPRLGNLITVLLPARSYKINCALTTEKLMPGIEQFACRLLLIFDQLYPSELQNYFGLTDREREVLLDGLLANRLININPDGHIEASSFLRKHAASNGGKPSLVKYQERTEEVAFDLLTLSICKPQPNRRFTSGLPELLPRHQIGGDAAAVTEAFSSQFRHHLLLSRNSEYERQRTRLYKIMGCSSHEMVQLPIEIEVSYDASAGSIEPQKFTRSYEYLGNTRLPLSNELEAHIADFLGEHKLDEFGIDCEDFCKLANDKVLLQFANGYKFDYSGWIEAREQRKTGYGTSLTTGMLGAVYLPHNSKLFISMLHNALRDYVGKTAPKALWYSSKVPLWGANGSQLSRFNRDLGDILGNYADDKIARISLLHPSADEGEKRQERKRHLGRFPTGIGLTSEAKFDRLEILLIPDVIALVQYHGQPNSDSALTLPIGYITVEPERLELLKNLMIKRIEGVVATINWSESKLENLTSLLPVEFLIKLNKKSGEDVDAAIQKMQIANRAETARAILSLRK
;
A
#
# COMPACT_ATOMS: atom_id res chain seq x y z
N MET A 1 1.34 -9.61 28.15
CA MET A 1 1.46 -10.10 26.77
C MET A 1 2.05 -8.97 25.96
N SER A 2 3.14 -9.22 25.26
CA SER A 2 3.76 -8.26 24.36
C SER A 2 2.82 -7.97 23.18
N GLU A 3 2.98 -6.80 22.56
CA GLU A 3 2.23 -6.47 21.35
C GLU A 3 2.85 -7.21 20.16
N PRO A 4 2.05 -7.88 19.29
CA PRO A 4 2.56 -8.57 18.12
C PRO A 4 3.39 -7.64 17.24
N ARG A 5 4.54 -8.13 16.77
CA ARG A 5 5.48 -7.33 15.98
C ARG A 5 5.13 -7.41 14.50
N LEU A 6 4.97 -6.25 13.87
CA LEU A 6 4.77 -6.17 12.42
C LEU A 6 6.00 -6.72 11.69
N GLY A 7 5.81 -7.81 10.96
CA GLY A 7 6.86 -8.49 10.22
C GLY A 7 6.84 -8.19 8.73
N ASN A 8 5.66 -8.02 8.16
CA ASN A 8 5.52 -7.68 6.74
C ASN A 8 4.24 -6.86 6.48
N LEU A 9 4.27 -6.08 5.40
CA LEU A 9 3.13 -5.32 4.89
C LEU A 9 3.12 -5.46 3.37
N ILE A 10 2.11 -6.12 2.85
CA ILE A 10 1.99 -6.42 1.41
C ILE A 10 0.76 -5.71 0.86
N THR A 11 0.89 -5.18 -0.34
CA THR A 11 -0.21 -4.59 -1.09
C THR A 11 -0.57 -5.51 -2.26
N VAL A 12 -1.81 -5.97 -2.30
CA VAL A 12 -2.38 -6.72 -3.43
C VAL A 12 -3.46 -5.90 -4.10
N LEU A 13 -3.72 -6.17 -5.38
CA LEU A 13 -4.74 -5.48 -6.16
C LEU A 13 -5.99 -6.34 -6.22
N LEU A 14 -7.08 -5.82 -5.68
CA LEU A 14 -8.41 -6.38 -5.86
C LEU A 14 -8.97 -5.88 -7.20
N PRO A 15 -9.23 -6.77 -8.17
CA PRO A 15 -9.87 -6.38 -9.42
C PRO A 15 -11.31 -5.94 -9.14
N ALA A 16 -11.66 -4.81 -9.72
CA ALA A 16 -12.97 -4.18 -9.58
C ALA A 16 -13.43 -3.61 -10.91
N ARG A 17 -14.72 -3.32 -11.02
CA ARG A 17 -15.31 -2.68 -12.21
C ARG A 17 -16.23 -1.56 -11.80
N SER A 18 -16.06 -0.42 -12.46
CA SER A 18 -16.96 0.72 -12.34
C SER A 18 -18.20 0.55 -13.22
N TYR A 19 -19.32 1.03 -12.72
CA TYR A 19 -20.61 1.04 -13.38
C TYR A 19 -21.24 2.42 -13.25
N LYS A 20 -21.95 2.83 -14.30
CA LYS A 20 -22.84 3.99 -14.27
C LYS A 20 -24.25 3.47 -14.01
N ILE A 21 -24.80 3.84 -12.85
CA ILE A 21 -26.12 3.41 -12.41
C ILE A 21 -27.05 4.62 -12.44
N ASN A 22 -28.05 4.57 -13.30
CA ASN A 22 -29.11 5.57 -13.36
C ASN A 22 -30.14 5.22 -12.28
N CYS A 23 -30.25 6.07 -11.27
CA CYS A 23 -31.16 5.84 -10.15
C CYS A 23 -31.94 7.10 -9.78
N ALA A 24 -33.07 6.86 -9.14
CA ALA A 24 -33.90 7.86 -8.53
C ALA A 24 -33.68 7.82 -7.02
N LEU A 25 -33.35 8.97 -6.46
CA LEU A 25 -33.10 9.17 -5.05
C LEU A 25 -34.22 10.01 -4.43
N THR A 26 -34.55 9.69 -3.19
CA THR A 26 -35.43 10.51 -2.36
C THR A 26 -34.62 11.10 -1.22
N THR A 27 -34.74 12.41 -1.00
CA THR A 27 -34.03 13.12 0.07
C THR A 27 -35.04 13.81 0.98
N GLU A 28 -34.99 13.48 2.27
CA GLU A 28 -35.82 14.12 3.29
C GLU A 28 -35.24 15.49 3.66
N LYS A 29 -35.87 16.57 3.19
CA LYS A 29 -35.52 17.95 3.55
C LYS A 29 -36.32 18.40 4.77
N LEU A 30 -35.66 19.13 5.68
CA LEU A 30 -36.38 19.88 6.72
C LEU A 30 -37.25 20.94 6.06
N MET A 31 -38.52 20.93 6.44
CA MET A 31 -39.49 21.94 6.04
C MET A 31 -39.14 23.27 6.75
N PRO A 32 -39.34 24.44 6.12
CA PRO A 32 -39.24 25.74 6.79
C PRO A 32 -40.03 25.76 8.10
N GLY A 33 -39.58 26.54 9.09
CA GLY A 33 -40.15 26.51 10.44
C GLY A 33 -41.67 26.75 10.46
N ILE A 34 -42.13 27.81 9.80
CA ILE A 34 -43.56 28.17 9.77
C ILE A 34 -44.41 27.07 9.11
N GLU A 35 -43.99 26.56 7.95
CA GLU A 35 -44.65 25.44 7.27
C GLU A 35 -44.69 24.17 8.17
N GLN A 36 -43.58 23.86 8.82
CA GLN A 36 -43.49 22.69 9.69
C GLN A 36 -44.45 22.79 10.89
N PHE A 37 -44.51 23.96 11.52
CA PHE A 37 -45.41 24.20 12.65
C PHE A 37 -46.87 24.23 12.18
N ALA A 38 -47.17 24.84 11.04
CA ALA A 38 -48.52 24.83 10.47
C ALA A 38 -49.01 23.39 10.22
N CYS A 39 -48.16 22.54 9.62
CA CYS A 39 -48.46 21.12 9.47
C CYS A 39 -48.67 20.40 10.81
N ARG A 40 -47.91 20.73 11.86
CA ARG A 40 -48.12 20.15 13.20
C ARG A 40 -49.45 20.57 13.80
N LEU A 41 -49.83 21.84 13.68
CA LEU A 41 -51.13 22.33 14.15
C LEU A 41 -52.27 21.59 13.44
N LEU A 42 -52.19 21.43 12.12
CA LEU A 42 -53.19 20.69 11.34
C LEU A 42 -53.27 19.20 11.69
N LEU A 43 -52.15 18.58 12.10
CA LEU A 43 -52.13 17.20 12.59
C LEU A 43 -52.73 17.05 14.00
N ILE A 44 -52.81 18.13 14.78
CA ILE A 44 -53.38 18.15 16.14
C ILE A 44 -54.87 18.51 16.12
N PHE A 45 -55.23 19.55 15.35
CA PHE A 45 -56.57 20.13 15.35
C PHE A 45 -57.47 19.63 14.22
N ASP A 46 -56.95 18.81 13.31
CA ASP A 46 -57.60 18.23 12.13
C ASP A 46 -58.10 19.22 11.06
N GLN A 47 -58.70 20.34 11.47
CA GLN A 47 -59.21 21.41 10.63
C GLN A 47 -58.94 22.78 11.26
N LEU A 48 -58.46 23.75 10.46
CA LEU A 48 -58.20 25.12 10.89
C LEU A 48 -58.61 26.11 9.80
N TYR A 49 -59.04 27.31 10.16
CA TYR A 49 -59.23 28.40 9.21
C TYR A 49 -57.88 29.03 8.81
N PRO A 50 -57.76 29.53 7.56
CA PRO A 50 -56.60 30.32 7.13
C PRO A 50 -56.25 31.48 8.07
N SER A 51 -57.26 32.15 8.61
CA SER A 51 -57.12 33.27 9.57
C SER A 51 -56.59 32.82 10.93
N GLU A 52 -56.85 31.58 11.36
CA GLU A 52 -56.34 31.05 12.63
C GLU A 52 -54.84 30.78 12.55
N LEU A 53 -54.36 30.22 11.43
CA LEU A 53 -52.93 30.08 11.16
C LEU A 53 -52.25 31.46 11.05
N GLN A 54 -52.89 32.41 10.37
CA GLN A 54 -52.41 33.78 10.25
C GLN A 54 -52.24 34.44 11.64
N ASN A 55 -53.26 34.36 12.49
CA ASN A 55 -53.23 34.94 13.83
C ASN A 55 -52.22 34.24 14.75
N TYR A 56 -52.12 32.91 14.67
CA TYR A 56 -51.18 32.13 15.49
C TYR A 56 -49.72 32.49 15.18
N PHE A 57 -49.37 32.62 13.90
CA PHE A 57 -48.01 32.94 13.46
C PHE A 57 -47.74 34.45 13.35
N GLY A 58 -48.75 35.30 13.51
CA GLY A 58 -48.62 36.76 13.34
C GLY A 58 -48.32 37.20 11.91
N LEU A 59 -48.85 36.46 10.92
CA LEU A 59 -48.58 36.69 9.50
C LEU A 59 -49.43 37.84 8.94
N THR A 60 -48.87 38.59 7.99
CA THR A 60 -49.66 39.47 7.12
C THR A 60 -50.51 38.65 6.14
N ASP A 61 -51.53 39.26 5.52
CA ASP A 61 -52.36 38.57 4.52
C ASP A 61 -51.52 38.00 3.38
N ARG A 62 -50.49 38.75 2.93
CA ARG A 62 -49.59 38.30 1.87
C ARG A 62 -48.74 37.09 2.30
N GLU A 63 -48.24 37.09 3.53
CA GLU A 63 -47.45 35.96 4.05
C GLU A 63 -48.31 34.72 4.32
N ARG A 64 -49.58 34.91 4.72
CA ARG A 64 -50.56 33.81 4.79
C ARG A 64 -50.73 33.15 3.44
N GLU A 65 -51.00 33.92 2.38
CA GLU A 65 -51.16 33.36 1.03
C GLU A 65 -49.91 32.59 0.57
N VAL A 66 -48.72 33.16 0.78
CA VAL A 66 -47.44 32.48 0.45
C VAL A 66 -47.28 31.16 1.20
N LEU A 67 -47.66 31.12 2.49
CA LEU A 67 -47.64 29.89 3.28
C LEU A 67 -48.62 28.84 2.74
N LEU A 68 -49.86 29.24 2.43
CA LEU A 68 -50.89 28.33 1.92
C LEU A 68 -50.53 27.79 0.53
N ASP A 69 -50.05 28.66 -0.36
CA ASP A 69 -49.56 28.27 -1.68
C ASP A 69 -48.43 27.26 -1.57
N GLY A 70 -47.46 27.48 -0.66
CA GLY A 70 -46.37 26.55 -0.41
C GLY A 70 -46.84 25.19 0.10
N LEU A 71 -47.79 25.17 1.05
CA LEU A 71 -48.34 23.94 1.60
C LEU A 71 -49.20 23.17 0.57
N LEU A 72 -49.99 23.88 -0.24
CA LEU A 72 -50.81 23.31 -1.33
C LEU A 72 -49.94 22.75 -2.46
N ALA A 73 -48.93 23.51 -2.91
CA ALA A 73 -48.01 23.09 -3.97
C ALA A 73 -47.28 21.78 -3.60
N ASN A 74 -46.94 21.61 -2.31
CA ASN A 74 -46.33 20.39 -1.78
C ASN A 74 -47.35 19.30 -1.40
N ARG A 75 -48.66 19.51 -1.67
CA ARG A 75 -49.76 18.58 -1.37
C ARG A 75 -49.86 18.20 0.11
N LEU A 76 -49.48 19.10 1.01
CA LEU A 76 -49.48 18.88 2.46
C LEU A 76 -50.85 19.16 3.08
N ILE A 77 -51.64 20.02 2.45
CA ILE A 77 -52.95 20.44 2.92
C ILE A 77 -54.00 20.33 1.81
N ASN A 78 -55.27 20.19 2.18
CA ASN A 78 -56.42 20.41 1.31
C ASN A 78 -57.27 21.54 1.89
N ILE A 79 -58.06 22.19 1.03
CA ILE A 79 -59.08 23.14 1.46
C ILE A 79 -60.45 22.50 1.22
N ASN A 80 -61.23 22.41 2.29
CA ASN A 80 -62.59 21.86 2.24
C ASN A 80 -63.58 22.87 1.65
N PRO A 81 -64.76 22.42 1.18
CA PRO A 81 -65.80 23.31 0.64
C PRO A 81 -66.21 24.44 1.61
N ASP A 82 -66.10 24.18 2.91
CA ASP A 82 -66.40 25.14 3.99
C ASP A 82 -65.24 26.12 4.26
N GLY A 83 -64.18 26.12 3.45
CA GLY A 83 -63.04 27.05 3.58
C GLY A 83 -62.01 26.68 4.66
N HIS A 84 -62.15 25.53 5.32
CA HIS A 84 -61.19 25.03 6.29
C HIS A 84 -60.00 24.38 5.59
N ILE A 85 -58.82 24.53 6.19
CA ILE A 85 -57.59 23.84 5.82
C ILE A 85 -57.51 22.55 6.64
N GLU A 86 -57.30 21.43 5.96
CA GLU A 86 -57.10 20.13 6.59
C GLU A 86 -55.77 19.49 6.18
N ALA A 87 -55.19 18.68 7.06
CA ALA A 87 -54.01 17.89 6.73
C ALA A 87 -54.34 16.84 5.67
N SER A 88 -53.60 16.84 4.56
CA SER A 88 -53.80 15.87 3.49
C SER A 88 -53.50 14.45 3.96
N SER A 89 -54.04 13.45 3.26
CA SER A 89 -53.75 12.03 3.52
C SER A 89 -52.26 11.71 3.39
N PHE A 90 -51.53 12.45 2.54
CA PHE A 90 -50.07 12.37 2.40
C PHE A 90 -49.36 12.85 3.67
N LEU A 91 -49.72 14.03 4.19
CA LEU A 91 -49.13 14.59 5.41
C LEU A 91 -49.37 13.67 6.62
N ARG A 92 -50.59 13.15 6.79
CA ARG A 92 -50.96 12.25 7.89
C ARG A 92 -50.16 10.94 7.87
N LYS A 93 -50.06 10.28 6.71
CA LYS A 93 -49.26 9.06 6.55
C LYS A 93 -47.77 9.32 6.81
N HIS A 94 -47.23 10.41 6.28
CA HIS A 94 -45.81 10.70 6.43
C HIS A 94 -45.44 11.05 7.88
N ALA A 95 -46.29 11.81 8.58
CA ALA A 95 -46.08 12.16 9.99
C ALA A 95 -46.13 10.93 10.91
N ALA A 96 -47.04 9.98 10.64
CA ALA A 96 -47.13 8.72 11.39
C ALA A 96 -45.84 7.88 11.29
N SER A 97 -45.20 7.86 10.11
CA SER A 97 -43.94 7.12 9.89
C SER A 97 -42.69 7.81 10.44
N ASN A 98 -42.76 9.10 10.80
CA ASN A 98 -41.61 9.91 11.23
C ASN A 98 -41.77 10.50 12.65
N GLY A 99 -42.46 9.77 13.54
CA GLY A 99 -42.63 10.17 14.94
C GLY A 99 -43.33 11.53 15.13
N GLY A 100 -44.28 11.86 14.25
CA GLY A 100 -45.05 13.11 14.31
C GLY A 100 -44.34 14.33 13.72
N LYS A 101 -43.19 14.17 13.05
CA LYS A 101 -42.46 15.28 12.42
C LYS A 101 -42.70 15.32 10.91
N PRO A 102 -43.37 16.36 10.38
CA PRO A 102 -43.54 16.49 8.94
C PRO A 102 -42.22 16.90 8.26
N SER A 103 -41.89 16.25 7.15
CA SER A 103 -40.74 16.54 6.29
C SER A 103 -41.14 16.51 4.83
N LEU A 104 -40.36 17.19 3.97
CA LEU A 104 -40.56 17.20 2.53
C LEU A 104 -39.63 16.17 1.90
N VAL A 105 -40.16 15.33 1.01
CA VAL A 105 -39.35 14.37 0.24
C VAL A 105 -39.12 14.95 -1.15
N LYS A 106 -37.86 15.24 -1.47
CA LYS A 106 -37.47 15.65 -2.82
C LYS A 106 -37.05 14.42 -3.63
N TYR A 107 -37.69 14.24 -4.77
CA TYR A 107 -37.31 13.25 -5.79
C TYR A 107 -36.23 13.84 -6.70
N GLN A 108 -35.19 13.07 -6.98
CA GLN A 108 -34.14 13.45 -7.91
C GLN A 108 -33.61 12.24 -8.69
N GLU A 109 -33.58 12.35 -10.01
CA GLU A 109 -32.88 11.38 -10.87
C GLU A 109 -31.42 11.78 -11.01
N ARG A 110 -30.54 10.78 -10.91
CA ARG A 110 -29.10 10.96 -10.98
C ARG A 110 -28.41 9.70 -11.51
N THR A 111 -27.30 9.91 -12.20
CA THR A 111 -26.35 8.83 -12.49
C THR A 111 -25.29 8.79 -11.40
N GLU A 112 -25.19 7.68 -10.69
CA GLU A 112 -24.12 7.40 -9.75
C GLU A 112 -23.03 6.57 -10.44
N GLU A 113 -21.77 6.88 -10.18
CA GLU A 113 -20.63 6.06 -10.57
C GLU A 113 -20.17 5.24 -9.36
N VAL A 114 -20.20 3.92 -9.50
CA VAL A 114 -20.01 2.98 -8.39
C VAL A 114 -19.08 1.87 -8.86
N ALA A 115 -18.08 1.54 -8.04
CA ALA A 115 -17.22 0.39 -8.31
C ALA A 115 -17.62 -0.80 -7.44
N PHE A 116 -17.56 -1.98 -8.04
CA PHE A 116 -17.78 -3.26 -7.37
C PHE A 116 -16.53 -4.11 -7.52
N ASP A 117 -16.09 -4.76 -6.44
CA ASP A 117 -15.07 -5.78 -6.57
C ASP A 117 -15.59 -7.01 -7.32
N LEU A 118 -14.71 -7.69 -8.05
CA LEU A 118 -15.08 -8.83 -8.90
C LEU A 118 -15.03 -10.18 -8.16
N LEU A 119 -14.80 -10.19 -6.85
CA LEU A 119 -14.78 -11.42 -6.05
C LEU A 119 -16.07 -11.62 -5.25
N THR A 120 -16.60 -10.54 -4.68
CA THR A 120 -17.75 -10.55 -3.76
C THR A 120 -18.88 -9.62 -4.21
N LEU A 121 -18.66 -8.83 -5.27
CA LEU A 121 -19.62 -7.81 -5.74
C LEU A 121 -19.99 -6.80 -4.64
N SER A 122 -19.03 -6.49 -3.76
CA SER A 122 -19.13 -5.45 -2.74
C SER A 122 -18.77 -4.08 -3.31
N ILE A 123 -19.48 -3.04 -2.88
CA ILE A 123 -19.18 -1.67 -3.30
C ILE A 123 -17.84 -1.24 -2.71
N CYS A 124 -16.93 -0.79 -3.57
CA CYS A 124 -15.63 -0.25 -3.18
C CYS A 124 -15.43 1.16 -3.74
N LYS A 125 -14.44 1.88 -3.19
CA LYS A 125 -14.07 3.21 -3.68
C LYS A 125 -12.82 3.12 -4.56
N PRO A 126 -12.92 3.37 -5.88
CA PRO A 126 -11.74 3.34 -6.74
C PRO A 126 -10.77 4.44 -6.33
N GLN A 127 -9.48 4.08 -6.22
CA GLN A 127 -8.43 5.03 -5.86
C GLN A 127 -7.72 5.57 -7.11
N PRO A 128 -7.42 6.88 -7.17
CA PRO A 128 -6.82 7.50 -8.35
C PRO A 128 -5.34 7.15 -8.53
N ASN A 129 -4.66 6.62 -7.50
CA ASN A 129 -3.20 6.60 -7.45
C ASN A 129 -2.57 5.36 -8.14
N ARG A 130 -2.64 5.33 -9.47
CA ARG A 130 -2.20 4.19 -10.31
C ARG A 130 -0.68 3.95 -10.35
N ARG A 131 0.16 4.94 -9.99
CA ARG A 131 1.63 4.85 -10.19
C ARG A 131 2.30 3.88 -9.20
N PHE A 132 1.93 3.93 -7.92
CA PHE A 132 2.53 3.11 -6.87
C PHE A 132 1.91 1.73 -6.72
N THR A 133 0.83 1.46 -7.46
CA THR A 133 0.12 0.19 -7.48
C THR A 133 0.41 -0.64 -8.73
N SER A 134 0.96 -0.02 -9.78
CA SER A 134 1.34 -0.70 -11.02
C SER A 134 2.19 -1.94 -10.75
N GLY A 135 1.81 -3.07 -11.33
CA GLY A 135 2.55 -4.34 -11.28
C GLY A 135 2.62 -5.03 -9.93
N LEU A 136 1.85 -4.59 -8.94
CA LEU A 136 1.61 -5.38 -7.74
C LEU A 136 0.84 -6.67 -8.07
N PRO A 137 0.93 -7.69 -7.21
CA PRO A 137 0.16 -8.92 -7.36
C PRO A 137 -1.35 -8.64 -7.35
N GLU A 138 -2.09 -9.36 -8.18
CA GLU A 138 -3.54 -9.20 -8.33
C GLU A 138 -4.27 -10.42 -7.79
N LEU A 139 -5.34 -10.19 -7.02
CA LEU A 139 -6.26 -11.23 -6.54
C LEU A 139 -7.16 -11.65 -7.71
N LEU A 140 -6.65 -12.52 -8.57
CA LEU A 140 -7.37 -12.92 -9.76
C LEU A 140 -8.63 -13.73 -9.39
N PRO A 141 -9.80 -13.39 -9.96
CA PRO A 141 -11.00 -14.19 -9.78
C PRO A 141 -10.79 -15.56 -10.43
N ARG A 142 -10.83 -16.64 -9.64
CA ARG A 142 -10.77 -18.02 -10.16
C ARG A 142 -11.91 -18.31 -11.15
N HIS A 143 -13.02 -17.59 -11.03
CA HIS A 143 -14.15 -17.57 -11.97
C HIS A 143 -14.56 -16.12 -12.21
N GLN A 144 -14.75 -15.70 -13.46
CA GLN A 144 -15.23 -14.35 -13.77
C GLN A 144 -16.64 -14.15 -13.19
N ILE A 145 -16.74 -13.45 -12.05
CA ILE A 145 -18.00 -12.87 -11.59
C ILE A 145 -18.16 -11.55 -12.35
N GLY A 146 -18.38 -11.65 -13.66
CA GLY A 146 -18.96 -10.56 -14.41
C GLY A 146 -20.42 -10.52 -14.04
N GLY A 147 -20.76 -9.81 -12.95
CA GLY A 147 -22.14 -9.65 -12.54
C GLY A 147 -22.94 -9.10 -13.71
N ASP A 148 -23.93 -9.86 -14.18
CA ASP A 148 -24.90 -9.35 -15.15
C ASP A 148 -25.55 -8.08 -14.57
N ALA A 149 -26.08 -7.21 -15.43
CA ALA A 149 -26.65 -5.93 -15.03
C ALA A 149 -27.71 -6.08 -13.92
N ALA A 150 -28.43 -7.21 -13.89
CA ALA A 150 -29.36 -7.57 -12.83
C ALA A 150 -28.68 -7.76 -11.47
N ALA A 151 -27.60 -8.55 -11.40
CA ALA A 151 -26.86 -8.81 -10.16
C ALA A 151 -26.21 -7.52 -9.61
N VAL A 152 -25.65 -6.68 -10.49
CA VAL A 152 -25.08 -5.38 -10.10
C VAL A 152 -26.17 -4.43 -9.57
N THR A 153 -27.35 -4.44 -10.18
CA THR A 153 -28.50 -3.64 -9.75
C THR A 153 -29.00 -4.08 -8.36
N GLU A 154 -29.08 -5.39 -8.12
CA GLU A 154 -29.43 -5.95 -6.82
C GLU A 154 -28.39 -5.62 -5.75
N ALA A 155 -27.10 -5.83 -6.05
CA ALA A 155 -26.00 -5.49 -5.16
C ALA A 155 -25.95 -4.00 -4.82
N PHE A 156 -26.16 -3.12 -5.81
CA PHE A 156 -26.27 -1.68 -5.55
C PHE A 156 -27.45 -1.35 -4.63
N SER A 157 -28.59 -2.00 -4.83
CA SER A 157 -29.79 -1.78 -4.01
C SER A 157 -29.56 -2.17 -2.55
N SER A 158 -28.98 -3.35 -2.31
CA SER A 158 -28.72 -3.87 -0.96
C SER A 158 -27.61 -3.08 -0.24
N GLN A 159 -26.61 -2.60 -0.99
CA GLN A 159 -25.45 -1.89 -0.44
C GLN A 159 -25.54 -0.36 -0.57
N PHE A 160 -26.69 0.20 -0.93
CA PHE A 160 -26.84 1.65 -1.19
C PHE A 160 -26.40 2.53 0.01
N ARG A 161 -26.64 2.08 1.24
CA ARG A 161 -26.18 2.80 2.44
C ARG A 161 -24.64 2.85 2.52
N HIS A 162 -23.97 1.77 2.13
CA HIS A 162 -22.51 1.73 2.05
C HIS A 162 -21.98 2.67 0.97
N HIS A 163 -22.63 2.70 -0.21
CA HIS A 163 -22.32 3.67 -1.27
C HIS A 163 -22.39 5.12 -0.77
N LEU A 164 -23.44 5.49 -0.04
CA LEU A 164 -23.56 6.83 0.54
C LEU A 164 -22.42 7.13 1.53
N LEU A 165 -21.96 6.13 2.28
CA LEU A 165 -20.83 6.23 3.20
C LEU A 165 -19.52 6.56 2.48
N LEU A 166 -19.29 5.95 1.31
CA LEU A 166 -18.08 6.16 0.51
C LEU A 166 -18.11 7.43 -0.36
N SER A 167 -19.31 7.82 -0.82
CA SER A 167 -19.50 8.87 -1.84
C SER A 167 -19.95 10.22 -1.30
N ARG A 168 -20.41 10.31 -0.05
CA ARG A 168 -20.88 11.56 0.58
C ARG A 168 -20.14 11.84 1.87
N ASN A 169 -19.75 13.10 2.06
CA ASN A 169 -19.04 13.56 3.26
C ASN A 169 -20.01 13.92 4.40
N SER A 170 -21.22 14.40 4.07
CA SER A 170 -22.19 14.87 5.06
C SER A 170 -22.99 13.71 5.67
N GLU A 171 -22.92 13.54 7.00
CA GLU A 171 -23.77 12.56 7.70
C GLU A 171 -25.25 12.86 7.56
N TYR A 172 -25.61 14.14 7.58
CA TYR A 172 -26.99 14.61 7.39
C TYR A 172 -27.56 14.14 6.04
N GLU A 173 -26.78 14.26 4.96
CA GLU A 173 -27.19 13.76 3.64
C GLU A 173 -27.30 12.24 3.61
N ARG A 174 -26.33 11.54 4.21
CA ARG A 174 -26.29 10.07 4.24
C ARG A 174 -27.51 9.45 4.91
N GLN A 175 -27.98 10.04 6.01
CA GLN A 175 -29.13 9.50 6.76
C GLN A 175 -30.45 9.70 6.00
N ARG A 176 -30.61 10.86 5.35
CA ARG A 176 -31.87 11.32 4.73
C ARG A 176 -32.04 10.96 3.27
N THR A 177 -30.98 10.47 2.63
CA THR A 177 -31.03 9.98 1.25
C THR A 177 -31.42 8.52 1.24
N ARG A 178 -32.44 8.16 0.45
CA ARG A 178 -32.87 6.78 0.21
C ARG A 178 -32.93 6.51 -1.29
N LEU A 179 -32.60 5.28 -1.67
CA LEU A 179 -32.79 4.79 -3.03
C LEU A 179 -34.28 4.53 -3.26
N TYR A 180 -34.85 5.14 -4.30
CA TYR A 180 -36.25 4.95 -4.67
C TYR A 180 -36.38 3.90 -5.77
N LYS A 181 -35.62 4.04 -6.86
CA LYS A 181 -35.66 3.11 -7.99
C LYS A 181 -34.33 3.13 -8.76
N ILE A 182 -33.98 2.00 -9.35
CA ILE A 182 -32.92 1.93 -10.37
C ILE A 182 -33.57 1.83 -11.74
N MET A 183 -33.11 2.67 -12.66
CA MET A 183 -33.64 2.80 -14.02
C MET A 183 -32.76 2.09 -15.05
N GLY A 184 -31.46 1.97 -14.79
CA GLY A 184 -30.55 1.26 -15.67
C GLY A 184 -29.13 1.17 -15.12
N CYS A 185 -28.37 0.21 -15.62
CA CYS A 185 -26.97 -0.03 -15.25
C CYS A 185 -26.16 -0.30 -16.52
N SER A 186 -25.01 0.35 -16.65
CA SER A 186 -24.06 0.10 -17.73
C SER A 186 -22.65 -0.03 -17.17
N SER A 187 -21.90 -1.03 -17.65
CA SER A 187 -20.49 -1.19 -17.28
C SER A 187 -19.64 -0.05 -17.87
N HIS A 188 -18.59 0.31 -17.14
CA HIS A 188 -17.68 1.38 -17.51
C HIS A 188 -16.24 0.84 -17.55
N GLU A 189 -15.32 1.35 -16.73
CA GLU A 189 -13.92 0.93 -16.72
C GLU A 189 -13.60 -0.15 -15.67
N MET A 190 -12.60 -0.98 -15.98
CA MET A 190 -11.93 -1.81 -14.97
C MET A 190 -11.09 -0.92 -14.07
N VAL A 191 -11.19 -1.15 -12.77
CA VAL A 191 -10.44 -0.43 -11.74
C VAL A 191 -9.75 -1.44 -10.84
N GLN A 192 -8.65 -1.02 -10.21
CA GLN A 192 -7.92 -1.86 -9.27
C GLN A 192 -7.90 -1.15 -7.93
N LEU A 193 -8.27 -1.89 -6.90
CA LEU A 193 -8.30 -1.40 -5.53
C LEU A 193 -7.09 -1.99 -4.77
N PRO A 194 -6.18 -1.15 -4.25
CA PRO A 194 -5.10 -1.64 -3.41
C PRO A 194 -5.64 -2.07 -2.04
N ILE A 195 -5.39 -3.32 -1.69
CA ILE A 195 -5.65 -3.90 -0.38
C ILE A 195 -4.32 -4.08 0.33
N GLU A 196 -4.23 -3.60 1.55
CA GLU A 196 -3.05 -3.71 2.39
C GLU A 196 -3.25 -4.86 3.39
N ILE A 197 -2.26 -5.75 3.45
CA ILE A 197 -2.24 -6.95 4.28
C ILE A 197 -1.10 -6.79 5.28
N GLU A 198 -1.45 -6.52 6.54
CA GLU A 198 -0.52 -6.46 7.66
C GLU A 198 -0.34 -7.87 8.25
N VAL A 199 0.92 -8.31 8.34
CA VAL A 199 1.27 -9.60 8.94
C VAL A 199 2.16 -9.36 10.14
N SER A 200 1.64 -9.69 11.32
CA SER A 200 2.32 -9.51 12.60
C SER A 200 2.54 -10.84 13.29
N TYR A 201 3.59 -10.91 14.11
CA TYR A 201 4.05 -12.14 14.74
C TYR A 201 4.27 -11.95 16.23
N ASP A 202 3.90 -12.96 17.01
CA ASP A 202 4.24 -13.06 18.42
C ASP A 202 4.88 -14.43 18.71
N ALA A 203 5.64 -14.51 19.80
CA ALA A 203 6.25 -15.76 20.21
C ALA A 203 5.17 -16.79 20.61
N SER A 204 5.36 -18.04 20.19
CA SER A 204 4.52 -19.16 20.63
C SER A 204 5.34 -20.09 21.52
N ALA A 205 4.95 -20.19 22.80
CA ALA A 205 5.65 -21.00 23.77
C ALA A 205 5.75 -22.48 23.31
N GLY A 206 6.99 -23.01 23.29
CA GLY A 206 7.25 -24.42 22.94
C GLY A 206 7.14 -24.77 21.45
N SER A 207 7.04 -23.78 20.55
CA SER A 207 7.00 -23.97 19.09
C SER A 207 8.08 -23.13 18.41
N ILE A 208 8.67 -23.66 17.33
CA ILE A 208 9.58 -22.92 16.44
C ILE A 208 8.80 -21.89 15.61
N GLU A 209 7.59 -22.26 15.17
CA GLU A 209 6.70 -21.37 14.43
C GLU A 209 6.07 -20.34 15.39
N PRO A 210 6.07 -19.04 15.02
CA PRO A 210 5.46 -17.98 15.79
C PRO A 210 3.94 -17.94 15.57
N GLN A 211 3.22 -17.33 16.51
CA GLN A 211 1.81 -17.03 16.32
C GLN A 211 1.67 -15.91 15.27
N LYS A 212 0.91 -16.18 14.20
CA LYS A 212 0.70 -15.27 13.07
C LYS A 212 -0.65 -14.56 13.20
N PHE A 213 -0.65 -13.24 13.02
CA PHE A 213 -1.83 -12.40 12.94
C PHE A 213 -1.87 -11.66 11.60
N THR A 214 -2.92 -11.90 10.82
CA THR A 214 -3.15 -11.22 9.54
C THR A 214 -4.30 -10.23 9.69
N ARG A 215 -4.12 -9.00 9.18
CA ARG A 215 -5.18 -8.00 9.08
C ARG A 215 -5.17 -7.40 7.69
N SER A 216 -6.28 -7.49 6.98
CA SER A 216 -6.42 -6.90 5.66
C SER A 216 -7.38 -5.71 5.71
N TYR A 217 -7.08 -4.65 4.97
CA TYR A 217 -7.93 -3.47 4.91
C TYR A 217 -7.70 -2.68 3.62
N GLU A 218 -8.73 -1.91 3.26
CA GLU A 218 -8.62 -0.85 2.25
C GLU A 218 -8.47 0.52 2.92
N TYR A 219 -7.93 1.50 2.19
CA TYR A 219 -7.86 2.88 2.66
C TYR A 219 -8.98 3.74 2.07
N LEU A 220 -9.68 4.46 2.94
CA LEU A 220 -10.56 5.57 2.59
C LEU A 220 -9.95 6.87 3.14
N GLY A 221 -9.14 7.55 2.32
CA GLY A 221 -8.34 8.66 2.79
C GLY A 221 -7.35 8.19 3.85
N ASN A 222 -7.50 8.66 5.10
CA ASN A 222 -6.67 8.26 6.24
C ASN A 222 -7.30 7.16 7.10
N THR A 223 -8.51 6.71 6.77
CA THR A 223 -9.24 5.70 7.54
C THR A 223 -9.01 4.33 6.94
N ARG A 224 -8.72 3.34 7.80
CA ARG A 224 -8.67 1.93 7.43
C ARG A 224 -10.08 1.36 7.49
N LEU A 225 -10.55 0.74 6.42
CA LEU A 225 -11.82 0.02 6.41
C LEU A 225 -11.54 -1.48 6.39
N PRO A 226 -12.08 -2.24 7.37
CA PRO A 226 -11.96 -3.69 7.37
C PRO A 226 -12.69 -4.29 6.17
N LEU A 227 -12.21 -5.44 5.70
CA LEU A 227 -12.80 -6.16 4.59
C LEU A 227 -13.92 -7.09 5.08
N SER A 228 -14.73 -7.59 4.14
CA SER A 228 -15.70 -8.64 4.42
C SER A 228 -14.99 -9.98 4.68
N ASN A 229 -15.63 -10.87 5.44
CA ASN A 229 -15.09 -12.20 5.71
C ASN A 229 -14.85 -13.02 4.43
N GLU A 230 -15.69 -12.83 3.40
CA GLU A 230 -15.55 -13.49 2.11
C GLU A 230 -14.29 -13.03 1.37
N LEU A 231 -14.00 -11.72 1.38
CA LEU A 231 -12.80 -11.18 0.77
C LEU A 231 -11.53 -11.58 1.53
N GLU A 232 -11.58 -11.62 2.86
CA GLU A 232 -10.48 -12.16 3.70
C GLU A 232 -10.19 -13.63 3.37
N ALA A 233 -11.22 -14.45 3.11
CA ALA A 233 -11.03 -15.84 2.69
C ALA A 233 -10.32 -15.94 1.33
N HIS A 234 -10.68 -15.09 0.36
CA HIS A 234 -9.96 -15.01 -0.92
C HIS A 234 -8.50 -14.59 -0.77
N ILE A 235 -8.21 -13.67 0.16
CA ILE A 235 -6.83 -13.28 0.48
C ILE A 235 -6.07 -14.45 1.10
N ALA A 236 -6.68 -15.19 2.03
CA ALA A 236 -6.07 -16.37 2.63
C ALA A 236 -5.75 -17.45 1.57
N ASP A 237 -6.68 -17.71 0.64
CA ASP A 237 -6.47 -18.62 -0.48
C ASP A 237 -5.30 -18.16 -1.37
N PHE A 238 -5.26 -16.87 -1.73
CA PHE A 238 -4.17 -16.30 -2.51
C PHE A 238 -2.81 -16.46 -1.83
N LEU A 239 -2.73 -16.22 -0.52
CA LEU A 239 -1.51 -16.37 0.26
C LEU A 239 -1.08 -17.84 0.39
N GLY A 240 -2.03 -18.77 0.45
CA GLY A 240 -1.80 -20.22 0.52
C GLY A 240 -1.48 -20.88 -0.82
N GLU A 241 -1.90 -20.29 -1.95
CA GLU A 241 -1.54 -20.76 -3.30
C GLU A 241 -0.03 -20.65 -3.58
N HIS A 242 0.61 -19.63 -3.01
CA HIS A 242 2.03 -19.43 -3.16
C HIS A 242 2.79 -20.45 -2.30
N LYS A 243 3.83 -21.06 -2.87
CA LYS A 243 4.78 -21.91 -2.16
C LYS A 243 6.17 -21.29 -2.20
N LEU A 244 6.89 -21.38 -1.10
CA LEU A 244 8.30 -21.04 -1.04
C LEU A 244 9.11 -22.33 -1.03
N ASP A 245 9.60 -22.72 -2.21
CA ASP A 245 10.47 -23.90 -2.32
C ASP A 245 11.79 -23.68 -1.58
N GLU A 246 12.40 -24.76 -1.08
CA GLU A 246 13.75 -24.74 -0.52
C GLU A 246 14.77 -24.58 -1.67
N PHE A 247 15.21 -23.34 -1.90
CA PHE A 247 16.19 -23.01 -2.93
C PHE A 247 17.17 -21.93 -2.45
N GLY A 248 18.37 -21.94 -3.06
CA GLY A 248 19.41 -20.96 -2.80
C GLY A 248 20.13 -21.20 -1.47
N ILE A 249 20.49 -20.13 -0.77
CA ILE A 249 21.07 -20.26 0.57
C ILE A 249 20.00 -20.55 1.60
N ASP A 250 20.36 -21.38 2.58
CA ASP A 250 19.58 -21.57 3.79
C ASP A 250 19.94 -20.55 4.87
N CYS A 251 19.32 -20.65 6.05
CA CYS A 251 19.51 -19.67 7.12
C CYS A 251 20.90 -19.80 7.78
N GLU A 252 21.46 -21.00 7.86
CA GLU A 252 22.80 -21.20 8.43
C GLU A 252 23.88 -20.63 7.52
N ASP A 253 23.78 -20.90 6.22
CA ASP A 253 24.68 -20.37 5.20
C ASP A 253 24.57 -18.85 5.13
N PHE A 254 23.36 -18.30 5.23
CA PHE A 254 23.16 -16.87 5.42
C PHE A 254 23.93 -16.34 6.63
N CYS A 255 23.77 -16.95 7.81
CA CYS A 255 24.42 -16.50 9.04
C CYS A 255 25.95 -16.57 8.92
N LYS A 256 26.48 -17.61 8.26
CA LYS A 256 27.92 -17.74 7.98
C LYS A 256 28.41 -16.64 7.02
N LEU A 257 27.70 -16.40 5.92
CA LEU A 257 28.05 -15.40 4.91
C LEU A 257 27.96 -13.97 5.44
N ALA A 258 26.96 -13.67 6.26
CA ALA A 258 26.74 -12.36 6.88
C ALA A 258 27.49 -12.19 8.22
N ASN A 259 28.25 -13.20 8.68
CA ASN A 259 28.90 -13.22 10.00
C ASN A 259 27.94 -12.85 11.14
N ASP A 260 26.76 -13.48 11.14
CA ASP A 260 25.71 -13.28 12.11
C ASP A 260 25.68 -14.41 13.15
N LYS A 261 26.43 -14.21 14.23
CA LYS A 261 26.48 -15.14 15.37
C LYS A 261 25.22 -15.08 16.25
N VAL A 262 24.39 -14.05 16.11
CA VAL A 262 23.17 -13.88 16.90
C VAL A 262 22.07 -14.74 16.30
N LEU A 263 21.82 -14.61 14.99
CA LEU A 263 20.81 -15.40 14.29
C LEU A 263 21.21 -16.88 14.15
N LEU A 264 22.51 -17.18 14.05
CA LEU A 264 23.00 -18.57 13.94
C LEU A 264 22.52 -19.47 15.09
N GLN A 265 22.24 -18.92 16.28
CA GLN A 265 21.75 -19.67 17.44
C GLN A 265 20.33 -20.24 17.24
N PHE A 266 19.59 -19.70 16.27
CA PHE A 266 18.20 -20.04 15.98
C PHE A 266 18.03 -20.66 14.58
N ALA A 267 19.12 -20.77 13.81
CA ALA A 267 19.11 -21.30 12.45
C ALA A 267 19.27 -22.83 12.45
N ASN A 268 18.50 -23.52 11.60
CA ASN A 268 18.62 -24.95 11.36
C ASN A 268 18.26 -25.26 9.90
N GLY A 269 19.28 -25.29 9.03
CA GLY A 269 19.08 -25.34 7.58
C GLY A 269 18.14 -24.21 7.10
N TYR A 270 17.07 -24.58 6.37
CA TYR A 270 16.07 -23.60 5.89
C TYR A 270 15.09 -23.13 6.97
N LYS A 271 15.02 -23.83 8.10
CA LYS A 271 14.13 -23.49 9.22
C LYS A 271 14.83 -22.52 10.18
N PHE A 272 14.05 -21.60 10.73
CA PHE A 272 14.52 -20.64 11.72
C PHE A 272 13.54 -20.63 12.89
N ASP A 273 14.08 -20.67 14.12
CA ASP A 273 13.31 -20.55 15.36
C ASP A 273 12.90 -19.10 15.62
N TYR A 274 11.83 -18.68 14.93
CA TYR A 274 11.27 -17.34 15.04
C TYR A 274 10.72 -17.06 16.43
N SER A 275 10.01 -18.01 17.03
CA SER A 275 9.48 -17.86 18.40
C SER A 275 10.60 -17.67 19.40
N GLY A 276 11.59 -18.58 19.43
CA GLY A 276 12.72 -18.49 20.34
C GLY A 276 13.52 -17.20 20.14
N TRP A 277 13.68 -16.74 18.90
CA TRP A 277 14.36 -15.48 18.62
C TRP A 277 13.56 -14.24 19.08
N ILE A 278 12.23 -14.23 18.89
CA ILE A 278 11.35 -13.15 19.38
C ILE A 278 11.43 -13.08 20.91
N GLU A 279 11.32 -14.21 21.61
CA GLU A 279 11.45 -14.28 23.08
C GLU A 279 12.83 -13.79 23.55
N ALA A 280 13.90 -14.27 22.93
CA ALA A 280 15.26 -13.84 23.24
C ALA A 280 15.44 -12.34 23.02
N ARG A 281 14.80 -11.78 21.98
CA ARG A 281 14.85 -10.35 21.69
C ARG A 281 14.08 -9.51 22.71
N GLU A 282 12.93 -9.98 23.19
CA GLU A 282 12.19 -9.32 24.28
C GLU A 282 12.99 -9.30 25.59
N GLN A 283 13.74 -10.37 25.84
CA GLN A 283 14.67 -10.49 26.96
C GLN A 283 16.01 -9.75 26.73
N ARG A 284 16.14 -9.01 25.62
CA ARG A 284 17.36 -8.27 25.22
C ARG A 284 18.62 -9.13 25.10
N LYS A 285 18.47 -10.41 24.73
CA LYS A 285 19.56 -11.39 24.55
C LYS A 285 20.11 -11.46 23.12
N THR A 286 19.57 -10.66 22.20
CA THR A 286 19.94 -10.67 20.77
C THR A 286 20.76 -9.44 20.35
N GLY A 287 21.54 -8.88 21.29
CA GLY A 287 22.43 -7.76 21.02
C GLY A 287 23.70 -8.20 20.28
N TYR A 288 24.22 -7.35 19.39
CA TYR A 288 25.43 -7.62 18.60
C TYR A 288 26.72 -7.22 19.33
N GLY A 289 26.64 -6.84 20.61
CA GLY A 289 27.79 -6.40 21.42
C GLY A 289 28.30 -4.99 21.12
N THR A 290 27.78 -4.32 20.09
CA THR A 290 28.13 -2.95 19.69
C THR A 290 26.86 -2.14 19.43
N SER A 291 26.95 -0.81 19.51
CA SER A 291 25.86 0.09 19.08
C SER A 291 25.86 0.36 17.57
N LEU A 292 26.92 -0.05 16.86
CA LEU A 292 27.08 0.15 15.42
C LEU A 292 26.29 -0.87 14.59
N THR A 293 25.86 -1.97 15.22
CA THR A 293 25.10 -3.04 14.56
C THR A 293 23.83 -3.34 15.35
N THR A 294 22.68 -3.30 14.68
CA THR A 294 21.35 -3.50 15.30
C THR A 294 20.55 -4.53 14.54
N GLY A 295 19.99 -5.53 15.25
CA GLY A 295 19.14 -6.56 14.67
C GLY A 295 17.79 -6.01 14.18
N MET A 296 17.30 -6.56 13.07
CA MET A 296 16.05 -6.16 12.42
C MET A 296 15.13 -7.36 12.22
N LEU A 297 13.85 -7.16 12.56
CA LEU A 297 12.75 -8.07 12.23
C LEU A 297 11.82 -7.32 11.28
N GLY A 298 11.47 -7.96 10.19
CA GLY A 298 10.59 -7.44 9.16
C GLY A 298 11.31 -6.59 8.12
N ALA A 299 10.58 -6.23 7.06
CA ALA A 299 11.12 -5.47 5.95
C ALA A 299 11.62 -4.07 6.38
N VAL A 300 12.67 -3.56 5.74
CA VAL A 300 13.27 -2.26 6.09
C VAL A 300 12.32 -1.08 5.92
N TYR A 301 11.39 -1.16 4.96
CA TYR A 301 10.44 -0.08 4.67
C TYR A 301 9.29 0.01 5.69
N LEU A 302 9.18 -0.92 6.65
CA LEU A 302 8.16 -0.82 7.70
C LEU A 302 8.37 0.43 8.57
N PRO A 303 7.32 1.07 9.10
CA PRO A 303 7.46 2.40 9.74
C PRO A 303 8.49 2.50 10.86
N HIS A 304 8.67 1.45 11.67
CA HIS A 304 9.68 1.42 12.73
C HIS A 304 11.10 1.19 12.16
N ASN A 305 11.24 0.20 11.28
CA ASN A 305 12.53 -0.16 10.67
C ASN A 305 13.08 0.95 9.78
N SER A 306 12.20 1.61 9.02
CA SER A 306 12.54 2.74 8.16
C SER A 306 13.08 3.90 8.99
N LYS A 307 12.41 4.26 10.10
CA LYS A 307 12.90 5.30 11.01
C LYS A 307 14.27 4.96 11.59
N LEU A 308 14.47 3.71 12.01
CA LEU A 308 15.75 3.23 12.53
C LEU A 308 16.87 3.34 11.47
N PHE A 309 16.63 2.79 10.28
CA PHE A 309 17.59 2.84 9.17
C PHE A 309 17.95 4.27 8.80
N ILE A 310 16.95 5.13 8.62
CA ILE A 310 17.14 6.55 8.25
C ILE A 310 17.89 7.31 9.35
N SER A 311 17.60 7.04 10.62
CA SER A 311 18.35 7.64 11.73
C SER A 311 19.82 7.21 11.75
N MET A 312 20.11 5.93 11.52
CA MET A 312 21.49 5.42 11.44
C MET A 312 22.22 6.01 10.24
N LEU A 313 21.56 6.08 9.08
CA LEU A 313 22.10 6.69 7.87
C LEU A 313 22.46 8.16 8.08
N HIS A 314 21.55 8.95 8.69
CA HIS A 314 21.81 10.35 8.98
C HIS A 314 23.04 10.54 9.87
N ASN A 315 23.23 9.68 10.87
CA ASN A 315 24.39 9.75 11.74
C ASN A 315 25.67 9.34 11.00
N ALA A 316 25.64 8.25 10.25
CA ALA A 316 26.79 7.77 9.47
C ALA A 316 27.25 8.80 8.42
N LEU A 317 26.31 9.52 7.79
CA LEU A 317 26.63 10.53 6.80
C LEU A 317 27.24 11.82 7.39
N ARG A 318 27.07 12.11 8.69
CA ARG A 318 27.72 13.28 9.31
C ARG A 318 29.24 13.15 9.30
N ASP A 319 29.71 11.92 9.45
CA ASP A 319 31.14 11.59 9.49
C ASP A 319 31.66 11.19 8.09
N TYR A 320 30.84 11.33 7.04
CA TYR A 320 31.21 10.95 5.69
C TYR A 320 32.18 11.96 5.07
N VAL A 321 33.44 11.53 4.92
CA VAL A 321 34.51 12.31 4.28
C VAL A 321 34.72 11.89 2.81
N GLY A 322 33.77 11.15 2.22
CA GLY A 322 33.92 10.60 0.88
C GLY A 322 34.00 11.69 -0.20
N LYS A 323 34.91 11.51 -1.17
CA LYS A 323 35.10 12.42 -2.31
C LYS A 323 34.02 12.29 -3.39
N THR A 324 33.18 11.27 -3.31
CA THR A 324 32.17 10.94 -4.32
C THR A 324 30.81 10.85 -3.67
N ALA A 325 29.76 11.21 -4.41
CA ALA A 325 28.39 11.10 -3.92
C ALA A 325 28.05 9.64 -3.53
N PRO A 326 27.41 9.43 -2.36
CA PRO A 326 27.04 8.10 -1.90
C PRO A 326 25.99 7.47 -2.85
N LYS A 327 26.19 6.19 -3.17
CA LYS A 327 25.32 5.41 -4.07
C LYS A 327 24.67 4.26 -3.29
N ALA A 328 23.34 4.18 -3.31
CA ALA A 328 22.61 3.08 -2.70
C ALA A 328 22.40 1.95 -3.71
N LEU A 329 22.87 0.77 -3.35
CA LEU A 329 22.71 -0.47 -4.10
C LEU A 329 21.78 -1.40 -3.33
N TRP A 330 20.67 -1.78 -3.93
CA TRP A 330 19.71 -2.70 -3.32
C TRP A 330 19.67 -4.00 -4.10
N TYR A 331 20.32 -5.03 -3.57
CA TYR A 331 20.27 -6.39 -4.08
C TYR A 331 19.00 -7.09 -3.57
N SER A 332 18.03 -7.31 -4.46
CA SER A 332 16.74 -7.90 -4.11
C SER A 332 16.83 -9.36 -3.69
N SER A 333 15.92 -9.81 -2.83
CA SER A 333 15.67 -11.23 -2.62
C SER A 333 14.72 -11.79 -3.69
N LYS A 334 14.92 -13.04 -4.11
CA LYS A 334 14.10 -13.75 -5.11
C LYS A 334 13.00 -14.58 -4.45
N VAL A 335 12.24 -13.99 -3.54
CA VAL A 335 11.13 -14.68 -2.86
C VAL A 335 9.78 -14.18 -3.36
N PRO A 336 8.71 -14.99 -3.27
CA PRO A 336 7.36 -14.53 -3.59
C PRO A 336 7.01 -13.28 -2.78
N LEU A 337 6.33 -12.33 -3.44
CA LEU A 337 5.83 -11.09 -2.82
C LEU A 337 6.94 -10.18 -2.25
N TRP A 338 8.23 -10.39 -2.60
CA TRP A 338 9.30 -9.48 -2.22
C TRP A 338 9.02 -8.06 -2.72
N GLY A 339 9.10 -7.08 -1.82
CA GLY A 339 8.85 -5.68 -2.15
C GLY A 339 7.46 -5.41 -2.75
N ALA A 340 6.50 -6.33 -2.60
CA ALA A 340 5.12 -6.17 -3.04
C ALA A 340 4.37 -5.22 -2.09
N ASN A 341 4.89 -4.01 -1.90
CA ASN A 341 4.29 -2.96 -1.10
C ASN A 341 4.29 -1.66 -1.90
N GLY A 342 3.11 -1.07 -2.10
CA GLY A 342 3.00 0.15 -2.89
C GLY A 342 3.52 1.39 -2.15
N SER A 343 2.99 1.62 -0.96
CA SER A 343 3.06 2.92 -0.28
C SER A 343 4.34 3.11 0.55
N GLN A 344 4.67 2.16 1.42
CA GLN A 344 5.80 2.26 2.36
C GLN A 344 7.15 2.11 1.66
N LEU A 345 7.27 1.18 0.70
CA LEU A 345 8.51 0.99 -0.06
C LEU A 345 8.84 2.22 -0.92
N SER A 346 7.85 2.78 -1.62
CA SER A 346 8.03 4.02 -2.39
C SER A 346 8.40 5.20 -1.48
N ARG A 347 7.74 5.32 -0.32
CA ARG A 347 8.08 6.33 0.69
C ARG A 347 9.51 6.17 1.19
N PHE A 348 9.93 4.96 1.53
CA PHE A 348 11.28 4.67 2.00
C PHE A 348 12.33 5.09 0.97
N ASN A 349 12.14 4.74 -0.30
CA ASN A 349 13.06 5.13 -1.38
C ASN A 349 13.07 6.64 -1.63
N ARG A 350 11.93 7.33 -1.48
CA ARG A 350 11.88 8.79 -1.55
C ARG A 350 12.66 9.42 -0.40
N ASP A 351 12.40 8.99 0.84
CA ASP A 351 13.07 9.53 2.03
C ASP A 351 14.60 9.25 1.95
N LEU A 352 15.00 8.07 1.46
CA LEU A 352 16.40 7.75 1.15
C LEU A 352 16.97 8.67 0.06
N GLY A 353 16.22 8.93 -1.00
CA GLY A 353 16.60 9.80 -2.10
C GLY A 353 16.82 11.25 -1.66
N ASP A 354 15.90 11.78 -0.86
CA ASP A 354 15.99 13.14 -0.32
C ASP A 354 17.26 13.32 0.53
N ILE A 355 17.65 12.29 1.29
CA ILE A 355 18.88 12.32 2.10
C ILE A 355 20.12 12.28 1.21
N LEU A 356 20.22 11.28 0.33
CA LEU A 356 21.41 11.08 -0.52
C LEU A 356 21.61 12.21 -1.52
N GLY A 357 20.52 12.82 -2.02
CA GLY A 357 20.57 13.96 -2.92
C GLY A 357 21.29 15.18 -2.31
N ASN A 358 21.28 15.35 -0.98
CA ASN A 358 22.02 16.44 -0.33
C ASN A 358 23.54 16.27 -0.39
N TYR A 359 24.02 15.06 -0.68
CA TYR A 359 25.45 14.72 -0.78
C TYR A 359 25.90 14.51 -2.23
N ALA A 360 25.04 14.80 -3.21
CA ALA A 360 25.35 14.73 -4.63
C ALA A 360 25.40 16.14 -5.24
N ASP A 361 26.44 16.44 -6.03
CA ASP A 361 26.63 17.76 -6.65
C ASP A 361 25.45 18.18 -7.54
N ASP A 362 24.87 17.21 -8.26
CA ASP A 362 23.71 17.38 -9.13
C ASP A 362 22.37 17.32 -8.38
N LYS A 363 22.40 17.07 -7.06
CA LYS A 363 21.23 16.80 -6.21
C LYS A 363 20.41 15.59 -6.65
N ILE A 364 20.97 14.71 -7.47
CA ILE A 364 20.29 13.50 -7.95
C ILE A 364 20.79 12.30 -7.13
N ALA A 365 19.88 11.73 -6.34
CA ALA A 365 20.17 10.54 -5.58
C ALA A 365 20.28 9.31 -6.48
N ARG A 366 21.30 8.49 -6.23
CA ARG A 366 21.57 7.27 -6.99
C ARG A 366 21.13 6.07 -6.17
N ILE A 367 19.90 5.60 -6.40
CA ILE A 367 19.33 4.41 -5.76
C ILE A 367 19.05 3.38 -6.84
N SER A 368 19.81 2.30 -6.84
CA SER A 368 19.73 1.26 -7.87
C SER A 368 19.21 -0.05 -7.28
N LEU A 369 18.10 -0.56 -7.82
CA LEU A 369 17.65 -1.93 -7.59
C LEU A 369 18.43 -2.88 -8.50
N LEU A 370 19.16 -3.82 -7.93
CA LEU A 370 19.75 -4.96 -8.63
C LEU A 370 18.75 -6.11 -8.58
N HIS A 371 18.30 -6.58 -9.75
CA HIS A 371 17.26 -7.61 -9.85
C HIS A 371 17.60 -8.66 -10.93
N PRO A 372 17.03 -9.88 -10.86
CA PRO A 372 17.23 -10.89 -11.89
C PRO A 372 16.61 -10.45 -13.23
N SER A 373 17.32 -10.72 -14.32
CA SER A 373 16.94 -10.35 -15.68
C SER A 373 17.55 -11.34 -16.68
N ALA A 374 17.10 -12.60 -16.62
CA ALA A 374 17.55 -13.69 -17.49
C ALA A 374 17.13 -13.47 -18.95
N ASP A 375 15.94 -12.90 -19.18
CA ASP A 375 15.42 -12.61 -20.52
C ASP A 375 14.57 -11.33 -20.57
N GLU A 376 14.14 -10.94 -21.78
CA GLU A 376 13.30 -9.76 -22.01
C GLU A 376 11.90 -9.88 -21.38
N GLY A 377 11.41 -11.10 -21.10
CA GLY A 377 10.16 -11.35 -20.38
C GLY A 377 10.31 -11.04 -18.89
N GLU A 378 11.32 -11.60 -18.23
CA GLU A 378 11.63 -11.35 -16.82
C GLU A 378 11.94 -9.86 -16.61
N LYS A 379 12.72 -9.24 -17.50
CA LYS A 379 12.97 -7.79 -17.51
C LYS A 379 11.68 -6.96 -17.54
N ARG A 380 10.73 -7.29 -18.41
CA ARG A 380 9.44 -6.59 -18.48
C ARG A 380 8.63 -6.80 -17.21
N GLN A 381 8.65 -8.00 -16.64
CA GLN A 381 7.94 -8.34 -15.41
C GLN A 381 8.48 -7.55 -14.22
N GLU A 382 9.80 -7.55 -14.03
CA GLU A 382 10.48 -6.80 -12.96
C GLU A 382 10.30 -5.30 -13.11
N ARG A 383 10.41 -4.78 -14.35
CA ARG A 383 10.07 -3.38 -14.63
C ARG A 383 8.62 -3.08 -14.24
N LYS A 384 7.65 -3.91 -14.62
CA LYS A 384 6.25 -3.72 -14.24
C LYS A 384 6.10 -3.71 -12.70
N ARG A 385 6.78 -4.62 -12.00
CA ARG A 385 6.75 -4.81 -10.54
C ARG A 385 7.48 -3.75 -9.73
N HIS A 386 8.46 -3.03 -10.26
CA HIS A 386 9.26 -2.12 -9.43
C HIS A 386 9.31 -0.68 -9.95
N LEU A 387 8.88 -0.44 -11.19
CA LEU A 387 8.73 0.90 -11.74
C LEU A 387 7.74 1.73 -10.89
N GLY A 388 8.19 2.90 -10.45
CA GLY A 388 7.43 3.79 -9.55
C GLY A 388 7.70 3.58 -8.06
N ARG A 389 8.33 2.46 -7.68
CA ARG A 389 8.85 2.22 -6.32
C ARG A 389 10.35 2.47 -6.22
N PHE A 390 11.09 2.14 -7.29
CA PHE A 390 12.52 2.39 -7.42
C PHE A 390 12.80 3.35 -8.57
N PRO A 391 13.66 4.36 -8.39
CA PRO A 391 13.99 5.31 -9.46
C PRO A 391 14.77 4.62 -10.60
N THR A 392 15.68 3.70 -10.26
CA THR A 392 16.53 3.01 -11.24
C THR A 392 16.58 1.51 -10.97
N GLY A 393 16.51 0.72 -12.05
CA GLY A 393 16.58 -0.74 -12.03
C GLY A 393 17.67 -1.26 -12.97
N ILE A 394 18.56 -2.06 -12.40
CA ILE A 394 19.67 -2.72 -13.09
C ILE A 394 19.37 -4.22 -13.09
N GLY A 395 19.12 -4.76 -14.28
CA GLY A 395 18.95 -6.19 -14.49
C GLY A 395 20.30 -6.89 -14.59
N LEU A 396 20.43 -8.00 -13.87
CA LEU A 396 21.59 -8.88 -13.95
C LEU A 396 21.20 -10.22 -14.57
N THR A 397 22.06 -10.77 -15.42
CA THR A 397 21.82 -12.07 -16.07
C THR A 397 21.77 -13.24 -15.07
N SER A 398 21.30 -14.39 -15.52
CA SER A 398 21.02 -15.58 -14.68
C SER A 398 22.22 -16.15 -13.91
N GLU A 399 23.45 -15.77 -14.27
CA GLU A 399 24.66 -16.13 -13.51
C GLU A 399 24.69 -15.43 -12.13
N ALA A 400 23.96 -14.33 -11.95
CA ALA A 400 23.78 -13.68 -10.67
C ALA A 400 23.00 -14.58 -9.69
N LYS A 401 23.53 -14.73 -8.47
CA LYS A 401 23.00 -15.69 -7.49
C LYS A 401 21.92 -15.06 -6.61
N PHE A 402 20.75 -14.80 -7.18
CA PHE A 402 19.58 -14.32 -6.44
C PHE A 402 18.88 -15.47 -5.70
N ASP A 403 18.67 -15.28 -4.41
CA ASP A 403 18.06 -16.26 -3.50
C ASP A 403 17.32 -15.56 -2.37
N ARG A 404 17.28 -16.14 -1.17
CA ARG A 404 16.61 -15.59 0.01
C ARG A 404 17.37 -14.43 0.67
N LEU A 405 18.54 -14.05 0.15
CA LEU A 405 19.37 -12.94 0.61
C LEU A 405 18.88 -11.60 0.04
N GLU A 406 18.70 -10.62 0.92
CA GLU A 406 18.55 -9.20 0.57
C GLU A 406 19.72 -8.41 1.14
N ILE A 407 20.29 -7.49 0.36
CA ILE A 407 21.30 -6.54 0.83
C ILE A 407 20.97 -5.15 0.31
N LEU A 408 20.85 -4.17 1.21
CA LEU A 408 20.86 -2.75 0.87
C LEU A 408 22.17 -2.14 1.38
N LEU A 409 23.01 -1.66 0.48
CA LEU A 409 24.36 -1.18 0.77
C LEU A 409 24.57 0.23 0.23
N ILE A 410 25.03 1.11 1.10
CA ILE A 410 25.72 2.35 0.72
C ILE A 410 27.17 2.17 1.14
N PRO A 411 28.10 1.94 0.19
CA PRO A 411 29.49 1.63 0.49
C PRO A 411 30.11 2.64 1.46
N ASP A 412 30.84 2.11 2.45
CA ASP A 412 31.54 2.88 3.48
C ASP A 412 30.64 3.74 4.40
N VAL A 413 29.32 3.62 4.30
CA VAL A 413 28.35 4.39 5.11
C VAL A 413 27.47 3.48 5.95
N ILE A 414 26.67 2.63 5.33
CA ILE A 414 25.68 1.80 6.01
C ILE A 414 25.29 0.59 5.16
N ALA A 415 24.97 -0.52 5.80
CA ALA A 415 24.42 -1.70 5.15
C ALA A 415 23.29 -2.32 5.96
N LEU A 416 22.34 -2.90 5.25
CA LEU A 416 21.33 -3.82 5.73
C LEU A 416 21.56 -5.15 5.03
N VAL A 417 21.46 -6.24 5.78
CA VAL A 417 21.43 -7.59 5.24
C VAL A 417 20.27 -8.36 5.87
N GLN A 418 19.46 -9.02 5.07
CA GLN A 418 18.30 -9.80 5.55
C GLN A 418 18.20 -11.17 4.86
N TYR A 419 17.75 -12.15 5.62
CA TYR A 419 17.31 -13.46 5.15
C TYR A 419 15.79 -13.52 5.15
N HIS A 420 15.22 -13.98 4.05
CA HIS A 420 13.79 -14.18 3.88
C HIS A 420 13.41 -15.64 4.15
N GLY A 421 13.20 -15.95 5.43
CA GLY A 421 12.66 -17.25 5.85
C GLY A 421 11.14 -17.29 5.84
N GLN A 422 10.59 -18.51 5.83
CA GLN A 422 9.16 -18.78 5.96
C GLN A 422 8.85 -19.11 7.43
N PRO A 423 8.14 -18.23 8.17
CA PRO A 423 7.85 -18.44 9.58
C PRO A 423 6.73 -19.46 9.83
N ASN A 424 5.79 -19.60 8.90
CA ASN A 424 4.68 -20.53 9.00
C ASN A 424 4.51 -21.29 7.69
N SER A 425 4.37 -22.60 7.78
CA SER A 425 4.27 -23.51 6.62
C SER A 425 2.99 -23.37 5.79
N ASP A 426 1.98 -22.67 6.32
CA ASP A 426 0.66 -22.48 5.71
C ASP A 426 0.59 -21.35 4.67
N SER A 427 1.66 -20.59 4.46
CA SER A 427 1.72 -19.51 3.46
C SER A 427 3.14 -19.24 2.98
N ALA A 428 3.34 -18.76 1.74
CA ALA A 428 4.68 -18.35 1.26
C ALA A 428 5.12 -16.96 1.74
N LEU A 429 4.42 -16.39 2.72
CA LEU A 429 4.81 -15.12 3.32
C LEU A 429 6.16 -15.25 3.99
N THR A 430 7.13 -14.46 3.57
CA THR A 430 8.44 -14.42 4.23
C THR A 430 8.46 -13.39 5.35
N LEU A 431 9.22 -13.69 6.42
CA LEU A 431 9.55 -12.76 7.48
C LEU A 431 11.06 -12.44 7.43
N PRO A 432 11.44 -11.26 6.91
CA PRO A 432 12.83 -10.85 6.82
C PRO A 432 13.48 -10.72 8.20
N ILE A 433 14.66 -11.31 8.39
CA ILE A 433 15.46 -11.21 9.61
C ILE A 433 16.91 -10.90 9.28
N GLY A 434 17.57 -10.10 10.09
CA GLY A 434 18.97 -9.73 9.84
C GLY A 434 19.41 -8.56 10.70
N TYR A 435 20.25 -7.68 10.14
CA TYR A 435 20.75 -6.52 10.86
C TYR A 435 21.06 -5.33 9.95
N ILE A 436 21.09 -4.14 10.55
CA ILE A 436 21.71 -2.93 9.99
C ILE A 436 23.07 -2.75 10.66
N THR A 437 24.07 -2.31 9.91
CA THR A 437 25.39 -1.99 10.45
C THR A 437 26.00 -0.75 9.81
N VAL A 438 26.79 -0.03 10.59
CA VAL A 438 27.74 1.00 10.16
C VAL A 438 29.18 0.63 10.55
N GLU A 439 29.39 -0.61 11.00
CA GLU A 439 30.69 -1.11 11.44
C GLU A 439 31.60 -1.39 10.22
N PRO A 440 32.78 -0.77 10.10
CA PRO A 440 33.61 -0.85 8.89
C PRO A 440 33.93 -2.27 8.42
N GLU A 441 34.28 -3.17 9.36
CA GLU A 441 34.59 -4.57 9.02
C GLU A 441 33.39 -5.32 8.42
N ARG A 442 32.18 -5.08 8.97
CA ARG A 442 30.95 -5.68 8.44
C ARG A 442 30.52 -5.05 7.12
N LEU A 443 30.70 -3.74 6.95
CA LEU A 443 30.44 -3.05 5.69
C LEU A 443 31.30 -3.65 4.57
N GLU A 444 32.60 -3.85 4.82
CA GLU A 444 33.52 -4.46 3.87
C GLU A 444 33.14 -5.92 3.58
N LEU A 445 32.74 -6.69 4.59
CA LEU A 445 32.23 -8.06 4.41
C LEU A 445 31.01 -8.09 3.47
N LEU A 446 30.01 -7.24 3.72
CA LEU A 446 28.78 -7.20 2.94
C LEU A 446 28.99 -6.67 1.52
N LYS A 447 29.90 -5.71 1.35
CA LYS A 447 30.37 -5.23 0.04
C LYS A 447 30.98 -6.37 -0.77
N ASN A 448 31.92 -7.12 -0.17
CA ASN A 448 32.57 -8.26 -0.81
C ASN A 448 31.58 -9.40 -1.13
N LEU A 449 30.62 -9.64 -0.23
CA LEU A 449 29.54 -10.61 -0.45
C LEU A 449 28.71 -10.22 -1.69
N MET A 450 28.26 -8.96 -1.79
CA MET A 450 27.49 -8.48 -2.95
C MET A 450 28.31 -8.54 -4.23
N ILE A 451 29.58 -8.11 -4.20
CA ILE A 451 30.51 -8.21 -5.34
C ILE A 451 30.62 -9.66 -5.84
N LYS A 452 30.82 -10.62 -4.94
CA LYS A 452 30.92 -12.04 -5.28
C LYS A 452 29.63 -12.59 -5.91
N ARG A 453 28.47 -12.05 -5.54
CA ARG A 453 27.17 -12.45 -6.09
C ARG A 453 26.94 -11.97 -7.52
N ILE A 454 27.62 -10.89 -7.93
CA ILE A 454 27.49 -10.28 -9.27
C ILE A 454 28.75 -10.47 -10.14
N GLU A 455 29.74 -11.22 -9.67
CA GLU A 455 31.00 -11.38 -10.39
C GLU A 455 30.79 -12.10 -11.73
N GLY A 456 31.27 -11.49 -12.82
CA GLY A 456 31.20 -12.04 -14.18
C GLY A 456 29.84 -11.91 -14.88
N VAL A 457 28.84 -11.33 -14.23
CA VAL A 457 27.47 -11.18 -14.78
C VAL A 457 27.39 -10.02 -15.76
N VAL A 458 26.44 -10.07 -16.70
CA VAL A 458 26.13 -8.92 -17.56
C VAL A 458 25.07 -8.07 -16.87
N ALA A 459 25.36 -6.79 -16.69
CA ALA A 459 24.42 -5.82 -16.12
C ALA A 459 23.83 -4.94 -17.21
N THR A 460 22.53 -4.63 -17.11
CA THR A 460 21.83 -3.73 -18.04
C THR A 460 20.88 -2.81 -17.29
N ILE A 461 20.81 -1.54 -17.71
CA ILE A 461 19.84 -0.60 -17.13
C ILE A 461 18.47 -0.88 -17.76
N ASN A 462 17.54 -1.40 -16.96
CA ASN A 462 16.21 -1.79 -17.40
C ASN A 462 15.20 -0.63 -17.32
N TRP A 463 15.38 0.26 -16.34
CA TRP A 463 14.71 1.55 -16.27
C TRP A 463 15.55 2.55 -15.45
N SER A 464 15.36 3.83 -15.74
CA SER A 464 15.85 4.94 -14.93
C SER A 464 14.89 6.13 -15.10
N GLU A 465 14.67 6.89 -14.04
CA GLU A 465 13.97 8.18 -14.12
C GLU A 465 14.82 9.28 -14.79
N SER A 466 16.16 9.13 -14.79
CA SER A 466 17.10 10.05 -15.43
C SER A 466 17.59 9.48 -16.76
N LYS A 467 17.36 10.20 -17.86
CA LYS A 467 17.78 9.78 -19.20
C LYS A 467 19.31 9.78 -19.41
N LEU A 468 20.09 10.32 -18.47
CA LEU A 468 21.53 10.51 -18.59
C LEU A 468 22.34 9.50 -17.75
N GLU A 469 21.69 8.52 -17.12
CA GLU A 469 22.37 7.55 -16.28
C GLU A 469 22.98 6.40 -17.10
N ASN A 470 24.25 6.11 -16.80
CA ASN A 470 24.99 4.93 -17.25
C ASN A 470 25.47 4.12 -16.04
N LEU A 471 26.03 2.92 -16.26
CA LEU A 471 26.44 2.04 -15.16
C LEU A 471 27.53 2.70 -14.30
N THR A 472 28.47 3.44 -14.91
CA THR A 472 29.50 4.19 -14.16
C THR A 472 28.93 5.24 -13.21
N SER A 473 27.81 5.89 -13.58
CA SER A 473 27.12 6.85 -12.73
C SER A 473 26.39 6.17 -11.57
N LEU A 474 25.90 4.94 -11.77
CA LEU A 474 25.03 4.22 -10.83
C LEU A 474 25.75 3.29 -9.86
N LEU A 475 26.86 2.70 -10.29
CA LEU A 475 27.62 1.72 -9.52
C LEU A 475 28.97 2.30 -9.08
N PRO A 476 29.49 1.93 -7.90
CA PRO A 476 30.88 2.19 -7.53
C PRO A 476 31.85 1.44 -8.45
N VAL A 477 33.08 1.94 -8.59
CA VAL A 477 34.11 1.35 -9.46
C VAL A 477 34.40 -0.11 -9.11
N GLU A 478 34.44 -0.43 -7.82
CA GLU A 478 34.69 -1.78 -7.30
C GLU A 478 33.67 -2.82 -7.79
N PHE A 479 32.42 -2.39 -8.02
CA PHE A 479 31.36 -3.24 -8.58
C PHE A 479 31.51 -3.37 -10.09
N LEU A 480 31.79 -2.24 -10.78
CA LEU A 480 31.92 -2.21 -12.24
C LEU A 480 33.02 -3.14 -12.75
N ILE A 481 34.20 -3.13 -12.12
CA ILE A 481 35.33 -3.94 -12.55
C ILE A 481 35.10 -5.46 -12.39
N LYS A 482 34.05 -5.83 -11.66
CA LYS A 482 33.65 -7.22 -11.42
C LYS A 482 32.55 -7.71 -12.34
N LEU A 483 31.92 -6.80 -13.08
CA LEU A 483 30.95 -7.14 -14.12
C LEU A 483 31.64 -7.66 -15.40
N ASN A 484 30.86 -8.31 -16.24
CA ASN A 484 31.31 -8.68 -17.57
C ASN A 484 31.47 -7.44 -18.46
N LYS A 485 32.52 -7.38 -19.29
CA LYS A 485 32.72 -6.32 -20.29
C LYS A 485 31.56 -6.16 -21.28
N LYS A 486 30.74 -7.20 -21.47
CA LYS A 486 29.52 -7.13 -22.29
C LYS A 486 28.44 -6.20 -21.72
N SER A 487 28.59 -5.72 -20.49
CA SER A 487 27.63 -4.82 -19.82
C SER A 487 27.65 -3.39 -20.41
N GLY A 488 28.70 -3.01 -21.13
CA GLY A 488 28.80 -1.69 -21.76
C GLY A 488 30.24 -1.23 -21.96
N GLU A 489 30.42 -0.25 -22.85
CA GLU A 489 31.74 0.39 -23.10
C GLU A 489 32.31 1.05 -21.84
N ASP A 490 31.45 1.60 -20.99
CA ASP A 490 31.82 2.26 -19.74
C ASP A 490 32.37 1.27 -18.69
N VAL A 491 31.84 0.04 -18.68
CA VAL A 491 32.35 -1.08 -17.89
C VAL A 491 33.70 -1.58 -18.42
N ASP A 492 33.83 -1.77 -19.74
CA ASP A 492 35.11 -2.17 -20.35
C ASP A 492 36.22 -1.15 -20.08
N ALA A 493 35.92 0.15 -20.24
CA ALA A 493 36.85 1.23 -19.93
C ALA A 493 37.29 1.21 -18.45
N ALA A 494 36.38 0.97 -17.51
CA ALA A 494 36.70 0.85 -16.08
C ALA A 494 37.63 -0.34 -15.80
N ILE A 495 37.37 -1.50 -16.40
CA ILE A 495 38.20 -2.71 -16.30
C ILE A 495 39.60 -2.44 -16.86
N GLN A 496 39.70 -1.84 -18.05
CA GLN A 496 40.98 -1.51 -18.69
C GLN A 496 41.80 -0.53 -17.85
N LYS A 497 41.17 0.52 -17.30
CA LYS A 497 41.85 1.49 -16.42
C LYS A 497 42.44 0.82 -15.18
N MET A 498 41.72 -0.12 -14.57
CA MET A 498 42.20 -0.90 -13.43
C MET A 498 43.38 -1.81 -13.82
N GLN A 499 43.30 -2.50 -14.96
CA GLN A 499 44.39 -3.34 -15.45
C GLN A 499 45.67 -2.54 -15.74
N ILE A 500 45.54 -1.34 -16.30
CA ILE A 500 46.68 -0.43 -16.54
C ILE A 500 47.29 0.03 -15.21
N ALA A 501 46.48 0.41 -14.23
CA ALA A 501 46.95 0.82 -12.91
C ALA A 501 47.74 -0.31 -12.22
N ASN A 502 47.20 -1.54 -12.21
CA ASN A 502 47.86 -2.71 -11.63
C ASN A 502 49.19 -3.04 -12.32
N ARG A 503 49.26 -2.93 -13.66
CA ARG A 503 50.51 -3.10 -14.41
C ARG A 503 51.56 -2.06 -14.04
N ALA A 504 51.15 -0.79 -13.86
CA ALA A 504 52.03 0.29 -13.46
C ALA A 504 52.58 0.09 -12.03
N GLU A 505 51.75 -0.36 -11.09
CA GLU A 505 52.18 -0.70 -9.73
C GLU A 505 53.11 -1.91 -9.70
N THR A 506 52.80 -2.97 -10.46
CA THR A 506 53.64 -4.16 -10.56
C THR A 506 55.01 -3.80 -11.14
N ALA A 507 55.05 -2.95 -12.18
CA ALA A 507 56.29 -2.45 -12.77
C ALA A 507 57.12 -1.63 -11.76
N ARG A 508 56.46 -0.79 -10.94
CA ARG A 508 57.12 -0.03 -9.86
C ARG A 508 57.68 -0.95 -8.78
N ALA A 509 56.94 -1.97 -8.36
CA ALA A 509 57.38 -2.95 -7.36
C ALA A 509 58.59 -3.77 -7.85
N ILE A 510 58.58 -4.20 -9.12
CA ILE A 510 59.72 -4.90 -9.74
C ILE A 510 60.95 -3.98 -9.83
N LEU A 511 60.77 -2.69 -10.16
CA LEU A 511 61.86 -1.71 -10.20
C LEU A 511 62.43 -1.40 -8.80
N SER A 512 61.62 -1.44 -7.74
CA SER A 512 62.09 -1.26 -6.36
C SER A 512 62.87 -2.46 -5.80
N LEU A 513 62.68 -3.67 -6.35
CA LEU A 513 63.44 -4.87 -5.97
C LEU A 513 64.79 -5.01 -6.71
N ARG A 514 65.08 -4.11 -7.66
CA ARG A 514 66.35 -4.04 -8.40
C ARG A 514 67.31 -2.96 -7.89
N LYS A 515 66.96 -2.29 -6.78
CA LYS A 515 67.86 -1.45 -5.97
C LYS A 515 68.16 -2.17 -4.68
#